data_AF-A0A523MQM6-F1
#
_entry.id   AF-A0A523MQM6-F1
#
_cell.length_a   1.000
_cell.length_b   1.000
_cell.length_c   1.000
_cell.angle_alpha   90.00
_cell.angle_beta   90.00
_cell.angle_gamma   90.00
#
_symmetry.space_group_name_H-M   'P 1'
#
loop_
_entity.id
_entity.type
_entity.pdbx_description
1 polymer ?
#
loop_
_entity_poly.entity_id
_entity_poly.type
_entity_poly.pdbx_seq_one_letter_code
_entity_poly.pdbx_strand_id
1 'polypeptide(L)'
;MTRPLKIVITITDIAFILYWTVATLSELNAIQVPPNLMYADYDHPRVIAWNWSFLPIDLVFSIVGLAAVNASRRGSPVWRPLAIISLTLTLAAGGMAVGYWTILGEFDPAWFVPNLALVVWPLWFLPRLVKDTATPRNVASV
;
A
#
# COMPACT_ATOMS: atom_id res chain seq x y z
N MET A 1 14.40 -11.15 3.47
CA MET A 1 13.54 -10.57 2.42
C MET A 1 14.31 -10.53 1.11
N THR A 2 13.69 -10.82 -0.04
CA THR A 2 14.35 -10.70 -1.34
C THR A 2 14.57 -9.22 -1.70
N ARG A 3 15.57 -8.91 -2.53
CA ARG A 3 15.85 -7.53 -2.94
C ARG A 3 14.67 -6.85 -3.65
N PRO A 4 13.95 -7.49 -4.59
CA PRO A 4 12.77 -6.87 -5.23
C PRO A 4 11.66 -6.54 -4.24
N LEU A 5 11.33 -7.47 -3.34
CA LEU A 5 10.28 -7.26 -2.33
C LEU A 5 10.62 -6.08 -1.40
N LYS A 6 11.88 -5.99 -0.96
CA LYS A 6 12.35 -4.86 -0.15
C LYS A 6 12.18 -3.53 -0.88
N ILE A 7 12.53 -3.48 -2.16
CA ILE A 7 12.47 -2.25 -2.95
C ILE A 7 11.01 -1.82 -3.15
N VAL A 8 10.14 -2.73 -3.60
CA VAL A 8 8.74 -2.38 -3.89
C VAL A 8 7.97 -1.94 -2.64
N ILE A 9 8.17 -2.61 -1.49
CA ILE A 9 7.61 -2.16 -0.20
C ILE A 9 8.12 -0.75 0.13
N THR A 10 9.45 -0.55 0.09
CA THR A 10 10.03 0.75 0.47
C THR A 10 9.52 1.89 -0.41
N ILE A 11 9.44 1.69 -1.73
CA ILE A 11 8.95 2.72 -2.66
C ILE A 11 7.47 3.00 -2.42
N THR A 12 6.64 1.95 -2.34
CA THR A 12 5.19 2.08 -2.15
C THR A 12 4.87 2.79 -0.85
N ASP A 13 5.44 2.33 0.26
CA ASP A 13 5.13 2.85 1.59
C ASP A 13 5.59 4.30 1.77
N ILE A 14 6.77 4.65 1.24
CA ILE A 14 7.22 6.05 1.25
C ILE A 14 6.32 6.91 0.37
N ALA A 15 5.91 6.42 -0.80
CA ALA A 15 4.99 7.15 -1.69
C ALA A 15 3.64 7.41 -1.01
N PHE A 16 3.10 6.46 -0.26
CA PHE A 16 1.85 6.65 0.49
C PHE A 16 1.98 7.63 1.64
N ILE A 17 3.09 7.58 2.39
CA ILE A 17 3.36 8.56 3.44
C ILE A 17 3.46 9.97 2.83
N LEU A 18 4.15 10.12 1.69
CA LEU A 18 4.25 11.38 0.97
C LEU A 18 2.89 11.84 0.44
N TYR A 19 2.11 10.94 -0.17
CA TYR A 19 0.75 11.21 -0.64
C TYR A 19 -0.13 11.76 0.49
N TRP A 20 -0.20 11.07 1.62
CA TRP A 20 -1.00 11.50 2.76
C TRP A 20 -0.49 12.79 3.42
N THR A 21 0.82 13.02 3.37
CA THR A 21 1.40 14.30 3.79
C THR A 21 0.90 15.43 2.88
N VAL A 22 0.97 15.26 1.56
CA VAL A 22 0.49 16.24 0.58
C VAL A 22 -1.02 16.45 0.72
N ALA A 23 -1.81 15.38 0.81
CA ALA A 23 -3.25 15.46 0.98
C ALA A 23 -3.63 16.23 2.25
N THR A 24 -2.96 15.94 3.38
CA THR A 24 -3.19 16.65 4.65
C THR A 24 -2.79 18.12 4.56
N LEU A 25 -1.63 18.43 3.97
CA LEU A 25 -1.20 19.82 3.78
C LEU A 25 -2.15 20.61 2.87
N SER A 26 -2.69 19.95 1.84
CA SER A 26 -3.68 20.54 0.95
C SER A 26 -4.99 20.83 1.69
N GLU A 27 -5.48 19.90 2.49
CA GLU A 27 -6.70 20.06 3.31
C GLU A 27 -6.55 21.18 4.35
N LEU A 28 -5.35 21.30 4.94
CA LEU A 28 -5.01 22.39 5.87
C LEU A 28 -4.79 23.74 5.18
N ASN A 29 -4.98 23.83 3.85
CA ASN A 29 -4.71 25.01 3.03
C ASN A 29 -3.25 25.51 3.11
N ALA A 30 -2.32 24.65 3.54
CA ALA A 30 -0.89 24.98 3.62
C ALA A 30 -0.21 24.91 2.24
N ILE A 31 -0.76 24.10 1.33
CA ILE A 31 -0.37 24.02 -0.08
C ILE A 31 -1.62 23.96 -0.96
N GLN A 32 -1.50 24.33 -2.22
CA GLN A 32 -2.57 24.19 -3.21
C GLN A 32 -2.18 23.12 -4.23
N VAL A 33 -3.02 22.10 -4.40
CA VAL A 33 -2.87 21.09 -5.45
C VAL A 33 -3.69 21.52 -6.67
N PRO A 34 -3.09 21.61 -7.87
CA PRO A 34 -3.81 21.94 -9.08
C PRO A 34 -5.01 20.99 -9.32
N PRO A 35 -6.21 21.50 -9.65
CA PRO A 35 -7.40 20.67 -9.87
C PRO A 35 -7.22 19.57 -10.92
N ASN A 36 -6.40 19.80 -11.95
CA ASN A 36 -6.13 18.83 -13.01
C ASN A 36 -5.25 17.64 -12.56
N LEU A 37 -4.69 17.70 -11.35
CA LEU A 37 -3.97 16.58 -10.74
C LEU A 37 -4.85 15.78 -9.78
N MET A 38 -6.06 16.27 -9.45
CA MET A 38 -6.96 15.62 -8.51
C MET A 38 -7.75 14.50 -9.19
N TYR A 39 -8.29 13.59 -8.39
CA TYR A 39 -9.18 12.52 -8.87
C TYR A 39 -10.55 13.07 -9.28
N ALA A 40 -11.32 12.26 -10.02
CA ALA A 40 -12.68 12.61 -10.42
C ALA A 40 -13.55 12.99 -9.21
N ASP A 41 -14.31 14.08 -9.34
CA ASP A 41 -15.22 14.59 -8.30
C ASP A 41 -14.55 14.83 -6.93
N TYR A 42 -13.28 15.27 -6.92
CA TYR A 42 -12.53 15.49 -5.67
C TYR A 42 -13.13 16.52 -4.71
N ASP A 43 -14.04 17.36 -5.19
CA ASP A 43 -14.76 18.36 -4.41
C ASP A 43 -16.07 17.83 -3.80
N HIS A 44 -16.54 16.66 -4.24
CA HIS A 44 -17.77 16.07 -3.75
C HIS A 44 -17.57 15.49 -2.34
N PRO A 45 -18.37 15.89 -1.33
CA PRO A 45 -18.18 15.47 0.06
C PRO A 45 -18.12 13.95 0.27
N ARG A 46 -18.86 13.18 -0.53
CA ARG A 46 -18.85 11.71 -0.46
C ARG A 46 -17.55 11.11 -1.00
N VAL A 47 -16.98 11.69 -2.06
CA VAL A 47 -15.71 11.23 -2.64
C VAL A 47 -14.55 11.61 -1.72
N ILE A 48 -14.61 12.79 -1.11
CA ILE A 48 -13.68 13.22 -0.06
C ILE A 48 -13.71 12.21 1.10
N ALA A 49 -14.90 11.95 1.67
CA ALA A 49 -15.04 11.01 2.78
C ALA A 49 -14.57 9.59 2.40
N TRP A 50 -14.86 9.15 1.18
CA TRP A 50 -14.38 7.88 0.65
C TRP A 50 -12.84 7.86 0.57
N ASN A 51 -12.19 8.86 0.00
CA ASN A 51 -10.72 8.93 -0.08
C ASN A 51 -10.10 8.95 1.32
N TRP A 52 -10.60 9.79 2.23
CA TRP A 52 -10.13 9.86 3.61
C TRP A 52 -10.34 8.57 4.41
N SER A 53 -11.28 7.71 4.00
CA SER A 53 -11.43 6.37 4.61
C SER A 53 -10.23 5.45 4.35
N PHE A 54 -9.37 5.75 3.37
CA PHE A 54 -8.14 5.00 3.09
C PHE A 54 -6.97 5.39 3.98
N LEU A 55 -6.97 6.61 4.57
CA LEU A 55 -5.86 7.08 5.42
C LEU A 55 -5.43 6.05 6.47
N PRO A 56 -6.36 5.44 7.26
CA PRO A 56 -5.96 4.48 8.28
C PRO A 56 -5.29 3.23 7.70
N ILE A 57 -5.85 2.64 6.64
CA ILE A 57 -5.29 1.41 6.06
C ILE A 57 -3.96 1.68 5.36
N ASP A 58 -3.84 2.82 4.69
CA ASP A 58 -2.64 3.22 3.97
C ASP A 58 -1.46 3.48 4.89
N LEU A 59 -1.69 4.20 5.97
CA LEU A 59 -0.66 4.43 6.98
C LEU A 59 -0.30 3.13 7.69
N VAL A 60 -1.27 2.27 8.03
CA VAL A 60 -0.98 0.99 8.70
C VAL A 60 -0.14 0.10 7.80
N PHE A 61 -0.50 -0.11 6.53
CA PHE A 61 0.31 -0.97 5.67
C PHE A 61 1.69 -0.39 5.42
N SER A 62 1.82 0.93 5.36
CA SER A 62 3.10 1.62 5.16
C SER A 62 4.02 1.48 6.38
N ILE A 63 3.50 1.68 7.58
CA ILE A 63 4.25 1.51 8.82
C ILE A 63 4.68 0.05 8.98
N VAL A 64 3.75 -0.89 8.77
CA VAL A 64 4.02 -2.32 8.90
C VAL A 64 5.01 -2.81 7.84
N GLY A 65 4.93 -2.31 6.60
CA GLY A 65 5.84 -2.66 5.52
C GLY A 65 7.26 -2.14 5.76
N LEU A 66 7.40 -0.88 6.18
CA LEU A 66 8.70 -0.33 6.60
C LEU A 66 9.27 -1.06 7.83
N ALA A 67 8.41 -1.46 8.78
CA ALA A 67 8.82 -2.29 9.91
C ALA A 67 9.31 -3.67 9.44
N ALA A 68 8.66 -4.30 8.46
CA ALA A 68 9.11 -5.54 7.85
C ALA A 68 10.49 -5.37 7.19
N VAL A 69 10.70 -4.28 6.45
CA VAL A 69 11.99 -3.95 5.83
C VAL A 69 13.08 -3.80 6.89
N ASN A 70 12.81 -3.05 7.97
CA ASN A 70 13.75 -2.85 9.08
C ASN A 70 14.06 -4.18 9.80
N ALA A 71 13.05 -4.97 10.14
CA ALA A 71 13.23 -6.29 10.75
C ALA A 71 14.08 -7.22 9.87
N SER A 72 13.86 -7.21 8.54
CA SER A 72 14.66 -8.02 7.62
C SER A 72 16.11 -7.56 7.55
N ARG A 73 16.41 -6.26 7.70
CA ARG A 73 17.80 -5.74 7.74
C ARG A 73 18.52 -6.21 9.00
N ARG A 74 17.79 -6.39 10.10
CA ARG A 74 18.29 -6.89 11.39
C ARG A 74 18.33 -8.42 11.48
N GLY A 75 17.99 -9.14 10.40
CA GLY A 75 17.93 -10.61 10.39
C GLY A 75 16.77 -11.21 11.20
N SER A 76 15.86 -10.41 11.74
CA SER A 76 14.78 -10.88 12.61
C SER A 76 13.69 -11.60 11.82
N PRO A 77 13.31 -12.85 12.15
CA PRO A 77 12.35 -13.63 11.38
C PRO A 77 10.94 -13.02 11.34
N VAL A 78 10.62 -12.10 12.27
CA VAL A 78 9.33 -11.37 12.31
C VAL A 78 9.06 -10.54 11.06
N TRP A 79 10.10 -10.24 10.25
CA TRP A 79 9.92 -9.52 8.98
C TRP A 79 8.90 -10.18 8.07
N ARG A 80 8.79 -11.51 8.11
CA ARG A 80 7.94 -12.29 7.21
C ARG A 80 6.44 -12.11 7.51
N PRO A 81 5.93 -12.36 8.73
CA PRO A 81 4.54 -12.06 9.05
C PRO A 81 4.21 -10.58 8.87
N LEU A 82 5.11 -9.65 9.21
CA LEU A 82 4.90 -8.22 8.96
C LEU A 82 4.72 -7.92 7.46
N ALA A 83 5.56 -8.50 6.60
CA ALA A 83 5.41 -8.34 5.15
C ALA A 83 4.08 -8.90 4.64
N ILE A 84 3.61 -10.05 5.16
CA ILE A 84 2.31 -10.62 4.77
C ILE A 84 1.15 -9.68 5.15
N ILE A 85 1.18 -9.12 6.36
CA ILE A 85 0.16 -8.15 6.82
C ILE A 85 0.17 -6.92 5.91
N SER A 86 1.34 -6.32 5.70
CA SER A 86 1.51 -5.15 4.81
C SER A 86 0.96 -5.43 3.40
N LEU A 87 1.39 -6.52 2.75
CA LEU A 87 0.95 -6.85 1.39
C LEU A 87 -0.55 -7.12 1.29
N THR A 88 -1.13 -7.75 2.30
CA THR A 88 -2.58 -8.01 2.35
C THR A 88 -3.38 -6.71 2.45
N LEU A 89 -2.92 -5.78 3.30
CA LEU A 89 -3.56 -4.48 3.44
C LEU A 89 -3.37 -3.60 2.20
N THR A 90 -2.19 -3.62 1.58
CA THR A 90 -1.95 -2.93 0.30
C THR A 90 -2.89 -3.46 -0.80
N LEU A 91 -3.03 -4.79 -0.89
CA LEU A 91 -3.96 -5.43 -1.82
C LEU A 91 -5.41 -5.00 -1.56
N ALA A 92 -5.82 -4.94 -0.29
CA ALA A 92 -7.16 -4.51 0.10
C ALA A 92 -7.41 -3.04 -0.27
N ALA A 93 -6.48 -2.14 0.05
CA ALA A 93 -6.57 -0.72 -0.30
C ALA A 93 -6.68 -0.53 -1.83
N GLY A 94 -5.76 -1.12 -2.60
CA GLY A 94 -5.80 -1.07 -4.06
C GLY A 94 -7.09 -1.66 -4.63
N GLY A 95 -7.53 -2.81 -4.11
CA GLY A 95 -8.74 -3.49 -4.57
C GLY A 95 -10.02 -2.71 -4.30
N MET A 96 -10.14 -2.08 -3.14
CA MET A 96 -11.26 -1.19 -2.82
C MET A 96 -11.28 0.03 -3.75
N ALA A 97 -10.12 0.62 -4.04
CA ALA A 97 -10.02 1.77 -4.94
C ALA A 97 -10.36 1.42 -6.39
N VAL A 98 -9.77 0.34 -6.93
CA VAL A 98 -10.08 -0.17 -8.27
C VAL A 98 -11.56 -0.53 -8.38
N GLY A 99 -12.13 -1.20 -7.38
CA GLY A 99 -13.54 -1.57 -7.36
C GLY A 99 -14.46 -0.34 -7.40
N TYR A 100 -14.18 0.67 -6.57
CA TYR A 100 -14.93 1.92 -6.55
C TYR A 100 -14.95 2.61 -7.92
N TRP A 101 -13.77 2.84 -8.50
CA TRP A 101 -13.66 3.52 -9.79
C TRP A 101 -14.28 2.73 -10.94
N THR A 102 -14.10 1.40 -10.93
CA THR A 102 -14.73 0.51 -11.93
C THR A 102 -16.25 0.57 -11.87
N ILE A 103 -16.85 0.62 -10.67
CA ILE A 103 -18.32 0.73 -10.49
C ILE A 103 -18.84 2.05 -11.06
N LEU A 104 -18.08 3.14 -10.89
CA LEU A 104 -18.45 4.45 -11.43
C LEU A 104 -18.15 4.61 -12.92
N GLY A 105 -17.40 3.68 -13.53
CA GLY A 105 -16.97 3.77 -14.92
C GLY A 105 -15.83 4.78 -15.14
N GLU A 106 -15.12 5.16 -14.08
CA GLU A 106 -14.03 6.14 -14.11
C GLU A 106 -12.68 5.44 -14.25
N PHE A 107 -11.94 5.76 -15.31
CA PHE A 107 -10.68 5.08 -15.65
C PHE A 107 -9.53 6.05 -15.97
N ASP A 108 -9.50 7.22 -15.32
CA ASP A 108 -8.36 8.13 -15.42
C ASP A 108 -7.05 7.36 -15.11
N PRO A 109 -6.13 7.19 -16.08
CA PRO A 109 -4.92 6.43 -15.88
C PRO A 109 -4.06 6.95 -14.72
N ALA A 110 -4.10 8.25 -14.41
CA ALA A 110 -3.32 8.85 -13.34
C ALA A 110 -3.71 8.31 -11.95
N TRP A 111 -4.95 7.86 -11.79
CA TRP A 111 -5.49 7.34 -10.53
C TRP A 111 -5.77 5.84 -10.58
N PHE A 112 -6.25 5.33 -11.71
CA PHE A 112 -6.60 3.93 -11.84
C PHE A 112 -5.37 3.02 -11.85
N VAL A 113 -4.33 3.38 -12.62
CA VAL A 113 -3.14 2.54 -12.79
C VAL A 113 -2.34 2.38 -11.48
N PRO A 114 -2.07 3.44 -10.70
CA PRO A 114 -1.41 3.28 -9.41
C PRO A 114 -2.18 2.36 -8.47
N ASN A 115 -3.51 2.51 -8.36
CA ASN A 115 -4.34 1.65 -7.53
C ASN A 115 -4.35 0.19 -8.00
N LEU A 116 -4.38 -0.04 -9.32
CA LEU A 116 -4.26 -1.38 -9.89
C LEU A 116 -2.89 -2.00 -9.60
N ALA A 117 -1.81 -1.22 -9.62
CA ALA A 117 -0.49 -1.72 -9.27
C ALA A 117 -0.46 -2.28 -7.84
N LEU A 118 -1.16 -1.64 -6.88
CA LEU A 118 -1.29 -2.11 -5.50
C LEU A 118 -2.03 -3.44 -5.36
N VAL A 119 -2.80 -3.83 -6.38
CA VAL A 119 -3.39 -5.18 -6.46
C VAL A 119 -2.39 -6.17 -7.04
N VAL A 120 -1.74 -5.81 -8.13
CA VAL A 120 -0.92 -6.74 -8.91
C VAL A 120 0.36 -7.14 -8.18
N TRP A 121 1.12 -6.18 -7.64
CA TRP A 121 2.44 -6.51 -7.10
C TRP A 121 2.37 -7.36 -5.81
N PRO A 122 1.42 -7.16 -4.86
CA PRO A 122 1.34 -8.03 -3.69
C PRO A 122 1.02 -9.49 -4.05
N LEU A 123 0.15 -9.70 -5.04
CA LEU A 123 -0.21 -11.04 -5.53
C LEU A 123 0.99 -11.81 -6.09
N TRP A 124 2.00 -11.11 -6.61
CA TRP A 124 3.25 -11.73 -7.07
C TRP A 124 4.09 -12.31 -5.93
N PHE A 125 4.09 -11.69 -4.74
CA PHE A 125 4.97 -12.08 -3.62
C PHE A 125 4.27 -12.88 -2.52
N LEU A 126 2.96 -12.65 -2.30
CA LEU A 126 2.17 -13.27 -1.23
C LEU A 126 2.22 -14.81 -1.25
N PRO A 127 2.01 -15.52 -2.37
CA PRO A 127 1.97 -16.99 -2.37
C PRO A 127 3.25 -17.62 -1.83
N ARG A 128 4.41 -17.07 -2.22
CA ARG A 128 5.72 -17.53 -1.74
C ARG A 128 5.94 -17.18 -0.26
N LEU A 129 5.53 -16.00 0.19
CA LEU A 129 5.64 -15.61 1.60
C LEU A 129 4.82 -16.52 2.51
N VAL A 130 3.60 -16.86 2.09
CA VAL A 130 2.70 -17.77 2.82
C VAL A 130 3.28 -19.18 2.85
N LYS A 131 3.71 -19.73 1.70
CA LYS A 131 4.31 -21.07 1.62
C LYS A 131 5.52 -21.22 2.55
N ASP A 132 6.42 -20.25 2.53
CA ASP A 132 7.64 -20.25 3.34
C ASP A 132 7.36 -20.03 4.84
N THR A 133 6.17 -19.53 5.21
CA THR A 133 5.72 -19.43 6.61
C THR A 133 5.09 -20.75 7.07
N ALA A 134 4.33 -21.41 6.21
CA ALA A 134 3.65 -22.67 6.51
C ALA A 134 4.59 -23.88 6.55
N THR A 135 5.74 -23.80 5.87
CA THR A 135 6.74 -24.87 5.87
C THR A 135 7.62 -24.72 7.11
N PRO A 136 7.62 -25.70 8.05
CA PRO A 136 8.58 -25.69 9.15
C PRO A 136 9.99 -25.65 8.56
N ARG A 137 10.81 -24.69 8.98
CA ARG A 137 12.25 -24.87 8.77
C ARG A 137 12.61 -26.10 9.59
N ASN A 138 13.02 -27.18 8.93
CA ASN A 138 13.74 -28.24 9.62
C ASN A 138 14.83 -27.55 10.42
N VAL A 139 14.69 -27.56 11.74
CA VAL A 139 15.80 -27.31 12.64
C VAL A 139 16.69 -28.52 12.41
N ALA A 140 17.55 -28.43 11.41
CA ALA A 140 18.66 -29.34 11.27
C ALA A 140 19.51 -29.11 12.52
N SER A 141 19.37 -30.07 13.43
CA SER A 141 20.26 -30.38 14.54
C SER A 141 21.69 -29.91 14.29
N VAL A 142 22.16 -28.99 15.13
CA VAL A 142 23.55 -28.89 15.58
C VAL A 142 23.52 -28.55 17.05
#